data_AF-A0A494Y453-F1
#
_entry.id   AF-A0A494Y453-F1
#
_cell.length_a   1.000
_cell.length_b   1.000
_cell.length_c   1.000
_cell.angle_alpha   90.00
_cell.angle_beta   90.00
_cell.angle_gamma   90.00
#
_symmetry.space_group_name_H-M   'P 1'
#
loop_
_entity.id
_entity.type
_entity.pdbx_description
1 polymer ?
#
loop_
_entity_poly.entity_id
_entity_poly.type
_entity_poly.pdbx_seq_one_letter_code
_entity_poly.pdbx_strand_id
1 'polypeptide(L)'
;MNRNKTRWLLIGLQIFYLLFGAVWLFIAGMSLMMFDDSKVFQQTATWLIISYILAYPLALIVALIAGWVLFSRGKYKAALLWNLVPLLWIVGVLGLYAYAEFWY
;
A
#
# COMPACT_ATOMS: atom_id res chain seq x y z
N MET A 1 21.93 -2.51 13.87
CA MET A 1 20.58 -3.09 13.98
C MET A 1 20.74 -4.60 14.06
N ASN A 2 20.04 -5.29 14.98
CA ASN A 2 20.21 -6.73 15.16
C ASN A 2 19.48 -7.50 14.05
N ARG A 3 20.15 -8.48 13.43
CA ARG A 3 19.61 -9.34 12.37
C ARG A 3 18.32 -10.04 12.79
N ASN A 4 18.26 -10.57 14.02
CA ASN A 4 17.09 -11.29 14.53
C ASN A 4 15.90 -10.35 14.71
N LYS A 5 16.12 -9.16 15.29
CA LYS A 5 15.08 -8.14 15.42
C LYS A 5 14.53 -7.73 14.05
N THR A 6 15.42 -7.49 13.09
CA THR A 6 15.02 -7.08 11.72
C THR A 6 14.21 -8.17 11.03
N ARG A 7 14.59 -9.44 11.18
CA ARG A 7 13.85 -10.57 10.60
C ARG A 7 12.41 -10.61 11.10
N TRP A 8 12.22 -10.53 12.41
CA TRP A 8 10.88 -10.55 13.01
C TRP A 8 10.03 -9.35 12.58
N LEU A 9 10.64 -8.15 12.49
CA LEU A 9 9.94 -6.98 11.96
C LEU A 9 9.52 -7.16 10.50
N LEU A 10 10.37 -7.71 9.63
CA LEU A 10 10.00 -7.96 8.24
C LEU A 10 8.86 -8.97 8.13
N ILE A 11 8.89 -10.05 8.91
CA ILE A 11 7.80 -11.04 8.94
C ILE A 11 6.50 -10.38 9.41
N GLY A 12 6.56 -9.59 10.49
CA GLY A 12 5.39 -8.86 10.99
C GLY A 12 4.81 -7.92 9.95
N LEU A 13 5.66 -7.17 9.24
CA LEU A 13 5.22 -6.30 8.13
C LEU A 13 4.61 -7.11 6.99
N GLN A 14 5.19 -8.25 6.59
CA GLN A 14 4.59 -9.08 5.52
C GLN A 14 3.23 -9.63 5.90
N ILE A 15 3.04 -10.08 7.14
CA ILE A 15 1.73 -10.57 7.63
C ILE A 15 0.72 -9.43 7.61
N PHE A 16 1.10 -8.26 8.13
CA PHE A 16 0.25 -7.07 8.11
C PHE A 16 -0.15 -6.69 6.68
N TYR A 17 0.80 -6.73 5.74
CA TYR A 17 0.55 -6.47 4.32
C TYR A 17 -0.35 -7.49 3.64
N LEU A 18 -0.25 -8.76 4.02
CA LEU A 18 -1.13 -9.81 3.52
C LEU A 18 -2.58 -9.56 3.96
N LEU A 19 -2.79 -9.23 5.24
CA LEU A 19 -4.10 -8.90 5.79
C LEU A 19 -4.67 -7.63 5.15
N PHE A 20 -3.86 -6.58 5.05
CA PHE A 20 -4.28 -5.33 4.44
C PHE A 20 -4.48 -5.44 2.93
N GLY A 21 -3.79 -6.37 2.26
CA GLY A 21 -3.99 -6.68 0.86
C GLY A 21 -5.43 -7.10 0.56
N ALA A 22 -6.05 -7.88 1.43
CA ALA A 22 -7.46 -8.26 1.29
C ALA A 22 -8.40 -7.05 1.36
N VAL A 23 -8.18 -6.16 2.33
CA VAL A 23 -8.93 -4.90 2.46
C VAL A 23 -8.72 -4.02 1.23
N TRP A 24 -7.50 -3.96 0.72
CA TRP A 24 -7.19 -3.13 -0.44
C TRP A 24 -7.80 -3.65 -1.74
N LEU A 25 -7.87 -4.97 -1.93
CA LEU A 25 -8.56 -5.57 -3.07
C LEU A 25 -10.06 -5.23 -3.05
N PHE A 26 -10.67 -5.16 -1.87
CA PHE A 26 -12.03 -4.67 -1.74
C PHE A 26 -12.15 -3.19 -2.16
N ILE A 27 -11.26 -2.31 -1.71
CA ILE A 27 -11.21 -0.89 -2.13
C ILE A 27 -11.05 -0.78 -3.66
N ALA A 28 -10.15 -1.58 -4.25
CA ALA A 28 -9.95 -1.62 -5.69
C ALA A 28 -11.22 -2.04 -6.44
N GLY A 29 -11.92 -3.07 -5.98
CA GLY A 29 -13.19 -3.50 -6.55
C GLY A 29 -14.28 -2.42 -6.46
N MET A 30 -14.44 -1.81 -5.29
CA MET A 30 -15.41 -0.73 -5.07
C MET A 30 -15.09 0.51 -5.92
N SER A 31 -13.81 0.81 -6.17
CA SER A 31 -13.41 1.97 -6.99
C SER A 31 -13.91 1.87 -8.44
N LEU A 32 -14.15 0.67 -8.96
CA LEU A 32 -14.67 0.48 -10.31
C LEU A 32 -16.15 0.88 -10.44
N MET A 33 -16.90 0.87 -9.33
CA MET A 33 -18.30 1.34 -9.33
C MET A 33 -18.43 2.84 -9.64
N MET A 34 -17.32 3.61 -9.53
CA MET A 34 -17.32 5.01 -9.98
C MET A 34 -17.62 5.17 -11.48
N PHE A 35 -17.40 4.13 -12.29
CA PHE A 35 -17.67 4.15 -13.73
C PHE A 35 -19.13 3.91 -14.10
N ASP A 36 -20.03 3.69 -13.13
CA ASP A 36 -21.47 3.61 -13.39
C ASP A 36 -22.02 4.94 -13.97
N ASP A 37 -21.35 6.08 -13.69
CA ASP A 37 -21.59 7.35 -14.36
C ASP A 37 -20.65 7.53 -15.56
N SER A 38 -21.25 7.60 -16.77
CA SER A 38 -20.51 7.74 -18.03
C SER A 38 -19.69 9.04 -18.14
N LYS A 39 -20.01 10.08 -17.36
CA LYS A 39 -19.23 11.33 -17.32
C LYS A 39 -17.86 11.14 -16.68
N VAL A 40 -17.72 10.13 -15.82
CA VAL A 40 -16.51 9.86 -15.05
C VAL A 40 -15.36 9.38 -15.94
N PHE A 41 -15.67 8.75 -17.09
CA PHE A 41 -14.65 8.32 -18.07
C PHE A 41 -13.80 9.47 -18.61
N GLN A 42 -14.37 10.67 -18.71
CA GLN A 42 -13.68 11.86 -19.22
C GLN A 42 -12.90 12.62 -18.13
N GLN A 43 -13.02 12.19 -16.87
CA GLN A 43 -12.36 12.88 -15.75
C GLN A 43 -10.96 12.28 -15.51
N THR A 44 -9.93 13.07 -15.78
CA THR A 44 -8.53 12.69 -15.53
C THR A 44 -8.29 12.31 -14.06
N ALA A 45 -8.98 12.98 -13.12
CA ALA A 45 -8.87 12.70 -11.69
C ALA A 45 -9.24 11.25 -11.34
N THR A 46 -10.28 10.70 -11.96
CA THR A 46 -10.72 9.32 -11.74
C THR A 46 -9.63 8.33 -12.12
N TRP A 47 -9.04 8.49 -13.31
CA TRP A 47 -7.96 7.63 -13.78
C TRP A 47 -6.71 7.71 -12.89
N LEU A 48 -6.40 8.89 -12.35
CA LEU A 48 -5.31 9.06 -11.39
C LEU A 48 -5.60 8.31 -10.08
N ILE A 49 -6.81 8.42 -9.55
CA ILE A 49 -7.24 7.73 -8.32
C ILE A 49 -7.17 6.21 -8.51
N ILE A 50 -7.72 5.69 -9.61
CA ILE A 50 -7.71 4.25 -9.88
C ILE A 50 -6.29 3.74 -10.08
N SER A 51 -5.46 4.47 -10.84
CA SER A 51 -4.06 4.11 -11.05
C SER A 51 -3.30 4.09 -9.72
N TYR A 52 -3.57 5.03 -8.82
CA TYR A 52 -3.01 5.05 -7.47
C TYR A 52 -3.46 3.84 -6.63
N ILE A 53 -4.74 3.47 -6.70
CA ILE A 53 -5.30 2.30 -6.00
C ILE A 53 -4.66 1.01 -6.54
N LEU A 54 -4.59 0.84 -7.85
CA LEU A 54 -4.02 -0.34 -8.50
C LEU A 54 -2.50 -0.44 -8.36
N ALA A 55 -1.80 0.66 -8.05
CA ALA A 55 -0.37 0.65 -7.80
C ALA A 55 0.02 -0.03 -6.47
N TYR A 56 -0.88 -0.11 -5.49
CA TYR A 56 -0.55 -0.64 -4.16
C TYR A 56 -0.16 -2.13 -4.17
N PRO A 57 -0.89 -3.08 -4.81
CA PRO A 57 -0.46 -4.47 -4.90
C PRO A 57 0.95 -4.61 -5.51
N LEU A 58 1.27 -3.79 -6.52
CA LEU A 58 2.59 -3.78 -7.13
C LEU A 58 3.66 -3.28 -6.13
N ALA A 59 3.38 -2.19 -5.42
CA ALA A 59 4.26 -1.65 -4.38
C ALA A 59 4.50 -2.68 -3.26
N LEU A 60 3.49 -3.45 -2.87
CA LEU A 60 3.61 -4.55 -1.90
C LEU A 60 4.57 -5.64 -2.37
N ILE A 61 4.40 -6.12 -3.61
CA ILE A 61 5.26 -7.17 -4.18
C ILE A 61 6.71 -6.67 -4.23
N VAL A 62 6.92 -5.44 -4.70
CA VAL A 62 8.25 -4.82 -4.76
C VAL A 62 8.86 -4.69 -3.35
N ALA A 63 8.07 -4.26 -2.37
CA ALA A 63 8.53 -4.11 -0.98
C ALA A 63 8.91 -5.44 -0.34
N LEU A 64 8.13 -6.50 -0.61
CA LEU A 64 8.39 -7.86 -0.15
C LEU A 64 9.71 -8.37 -0.72
N ILE A 65 9.87 -8.36 -2.05
CA ILE A 65 11.06 -8.88 -2.73
C ILE A 65 12.30 -8.08 -2.29
N ALA A 66 12.27 -6.76 -2.45
CA ALA A 66 13.44 -5.93 -2.18
C ALA A 66 13.79 -5.90 -0.69
N GLY A 67 12.81 -6.00 0.21
CA GLY A 67 13.03 -6.15 1.65
C GLY A 67 13.89 -7.37 1.98
N TRP A 68 13.53 -8.54 1.45
CA TRP A 68 14.28 -9.77 1.69
C TRP A 68 15.64 -9.78 1.00
N VAL A 69 15.75 -9.19 -0.20
CA VAL A 69 17.03 -9.02 -0.91
C VAL A 69 17.98 -8.09 -0.12
N LEU A 70 17.50 -6.97 0.40
CA LEU A 70 18.31 -6.08 1.21
C LEU A 70 18.71 -6.73 2.54
N PHE A 71 17.80 -7.50 3.15
CA PHE A 71 18.07 -8.25 4.36
C PHE A 71 19.16 -9.32 4.15
N SER A 72 19.11 -10.08 3.04
CA SER A 72 20.11 -11.10 2.72
C SER A 72 21.49 -10.49 2.47
N ARG A 73 21.54 -9.28 1.92
CA ARG A 73 22.78 -8.49 1.72
C ARG A 73 23.29 -7.79 3.00
N GLY A 74 22.70 -8.07 4.17
CA GLY A 74 23.09 -7.46 5.45
C GLY A 74 22.65 -6.00 5.62
N LYS A 75 21.91 -5.42 4.67
CA LYS A 75 21.46 -4.02 4.68
C LYS A 75 20.16 -3.87 5.47
N TYR A 76 20.22 -4.16 6.76
CA TYR A 76 19.02 -4.26 7.62
C TYR A 76 18.19 -2.97 7.70
N LYS A 77 18.84 -1.80 7.86
CA LYS A 77 18.14 -0.50 7.90
C LYS A 77 17.40 -0.22 6.60
N ALA A 78 18.07 -0.45 5.47
CA ALA A 78 17.47 -0.26 4.15
C ALA A 78 16.31 -1.24 3.90
N ALA A 79 16.43 -2.49 4.36
CA ALA A 79 15.36 -3.48 4.24
C ALA A 79 14.06 -3.03 4.94
N LEU A 80 14.17 -2.44 6.13
CA LEU A 80 13.02 -1.88 6.84
C LEU A 80 12.49 -0.62 6.18
N LEU A 81 13.35 0.34 5.83
CA LEU A 81 12.95 1.59 5.18
C LEU A 81 12.20 1.31 3.87
N TRP A 82 12.66 0.35 3.09
CA TRP A 82 12.00 -0.05 1.85
C TRP A 82 10.62 -0.65 2.10
N ASN A 83 10.46 -1.37 3.21
CA ASN A 83 9.17 -1.88 3.62
C ASN A 83 8.25 -0.79 4.17
N LEU A 84 8.68 0.44 4.42
CA LEU A 84 7.76 1.52 4.81
C LEU A 84 6.99 2.09 3.61
N VAL A 85 7.44 1.84 2.37
CA VAL A 85 6.82 2.40 1.16
C VAL A 85 5.34 2.04 1.03
N PRO A 86 4.92 0.77 1.18
CA PRO A 86 3.49 0.44 1.13
C PRO A 86 2.64 1.09 2.22
N LEU A 87 3.23 1.44 3.38
CA LEU A 87 2.50 2.13 4.45
C LEU A 87 2.03 3.53 4.04
N LEU A 88 2.70 4.16 3.08
CA LEU A 88 2.28 5.48 2.56
C LEU A 88 0.86 5.43 1.97
N TRP A 89 0.48 4.31 1.35
CA TRP A 89 -0.88 4.14 0.84
C TRP A 89 -1.92 4.08 1.96
N ILE A 90 -1.59 3.36 3.04
CA ILE A 90 -2.44 3.23 4.23
C ILE A 90 -2.66 4.61 4.85
N VAL A 91 -1.58 5.38 5.04
CA VAL A 91 -1.66 6.74 5.56
C VAL A 91 -2.51 7.64 4.65
N GLY A 92 -2.36 7.52 3.33
CA GLY A 92 -3.18 8.27 2.38
C GLY A 92 -4.68 7.99 2.53
N VAL A 93 -5.06 6.71 2.64
CA VAL A 93 -6.48 6.34 2.83
C VAL A 93 -7.00 6.79 4.20
N LEU A 94 -6.24 6.60 5.26
CA LEU A 94 -6.62 7.09 6.59
C LEU A 94 -6.78 8.60 6.63
N GLY A 95 -5.93 9.34 5.92
CA GLY A 95 -6.03 10.79 5.77
C GLY A 95 -7.30 11.22 5.04
N LEU A 96 -7.65 10.54 3.94
CA LEU A 96 -8.90 10.79 3.22
C LEU A 96 -10.14 10.45 4.05
N TYR A 97 -10.10 9.34 4.79
CA TYR A 97 -11.18 8.94 5.70
C TYR A 97 -11.37 9.98 6.81
N ALA A 98 -10.30 10.38 7.48
CA ALA A 98 -10.35 11.42 8.51
C ALA A 98 -10.89 12.74 7.94
N TYR A 99 -10.44 13.15 6.75
CA TYR A 99 -10.99 14.32 6.08
C TYR A 99 -12.50 14.17 5.83
N ALA A 100 -12.97 13.04 5.31
CA ALA A 100 -14.39 12.84 5.06
C ALA A 100 -15.25 12.97 6.34
N GLU A 101 -14.80 12.40 7.46
CA GLU A 101 -15.50 12.43 8.76
C GLU A 101 -15.41 13.78 9.48
N PHE A 102 -14.37 14.59 9.24
CA PHE A 102 -14.25 15.92 9.87
C PHE A 102 -15.08 17.00 9.16
N TRP A 103 -15.42 16.80 7.89
CA TRP A 103 -16.10 17.80 7.05
C TRP A 103 -17.55 17.42 6.71
N TYR A 104 -18.07 16.33 7.29
CA TYR A 104 -19.49 15.93 7.31
C TYR A 104 -19.96 15.78 8.76
#